data_AF-A0A9Y4TR54-F1
#
_entry.id   AF-A0A9Y4TR54-F1
#
_cell.length_a   1.000
_cell.length_b   1.000
_cell.length_c   1.000
_cell.angle_alpha   90.00
_cell.angle_beta   90.00
_cell.angle_gamma   90.00
#
_symmetry.space_group_name_H-M   'P 1'
#
loop_
_entity.id
_entity.type
_entity.pdbx_description
1 polymer ?
#
loop_
_entity_poly.entity_id
_entity_poly.type
_entity_poly.pdbx_seq_one_letter_code
_entity_poly.pdbx_strand_id
1 'polypeptide(L)' 'MYDVLQTATSEDPAGSEYDPHAMYGSSFVVPVCGFVCRLCNKFFYTETAARHTHCRTHTHYLNLQRRGRREESNEGDVT' A
#
# COMPACT_ATOMS: atom_id res chain seq x y z
N MET A 1 -16.79 -62.38 -24.37
CA MET A 1 -17.86 -61.77 -23.56
C MET A 1 -17.28 -61.54 -22.18
N TYR A 2 -16.80 -60.33 -21.90
CA TYR A 2 -16.49 -59.86 -20.56
C TYR A 2 -17.13 -58.49 -20.44
N ASP A 3 -18.19 -58.41 -19.65
CA ASP A 3 -18.94 -57.20 -19.34
C ASP A 3 -18.32 -56.51 -18.10
N VAL A 4 -18.19 -55.18 -18.19
CA VAL A 4 -18.55 -54.14 -17.19
C VAL A 4 -17.92 -54.28 -15.80
N LEU A 5 -17.07 -53.35 -15.34
CA LEU A 5 -17.48 -52.06 -14.77
C LEU A 5 -16.41 -50.97 -14.99
N GLN A 6 -16.69 -50.06 -15.93
CA GLN A 6 -16.03 -48.75 -15.99
C GLN A 6 -16.63 -47.89 -14.88
N THR A 7 -15.93 -47.72 -13.76
CA THR A 7 -16.33 -46.74 -12.75
C THR A 7 -16.11 -45.36 -13.35
N ALA A 8 -17.20 -44.70 -13.70
CA ALA A 8 -17.22 -43.29 -14.05
C ALA A 8 -16.64 -42.50 -12.86
N THR A 9 -15.51 -41.82 -13.07
CA THR A 9 -15.13 -40.72 -12.18
C THR A 9 -16.05 -39.57 -12.53
N SER A 10 -17.01 -39.31 -11.63
CA SER A 10 -17.77 -38.08 -11.64
C SER A 10 -16.79 -36.95 -11.30
N GLU A 11 -16.18 -36.35 -12.33
CA GLU A 11 -15.37 -35.14 -12.22
C GLU A 11 -16.32 -33.97 -11.95
N ASP A 12 -16.80 -33.86 -10.71
CA ASP A 12 -17.36 -32.62 -10.20
C ASP A 12 -16.27 -31.54 -10.30
N PRO A 13 -16.46 -30.44 -11.07
CA PRO A 13 -15.47 -29.34 -11.11
C PRO A 13 -15.39 -28.57 -9.79
N ALA A 14 -16.07 -29.06 -8.75
CA ALA A 14 -16.13 -28.55 -7.40
C ALA A 14 -15.22 -29.36 -6.43
N GLY A 15 -14.13 -29.95 -6.93
CA GLY A 15 -13.32 -30.88 -6.14
C GLY A 15 -11.83 -30.90 -6.45
N SER A 16 -11.27 -29.87 -7.10
CA SER A 16 -9.80 -29.78 -7.17
C SER A 16 -9.25 -29.57 -5.77
N GLU A 17 -8.52 -30.55 -5.27
CA GLU A 17 -7.82 -30.46 -3.99
C GLU A 17 -6.83 -29.28 -4.02
N TYR A 18 -6.77 -28.53 -2.92
CA TYR A 18 -5.95 -27.31 -2.81
C TYR A 18 -4.45 -27.64 -2.77
N ASP A 19 -3.65 -26.89 -3.54
CA ASP A 19 -2.19 -27.00 -3.55
C ASP A 19 -1.52 -25.79 -2.86
N PRO A 20 -0.88 -25.98 -1.70
CA PRO A 20 -0.18 -24.90 -0.99
C PRO A 20 1.06 -24.37 -1.71
N HIS A 21 1.55 -25.06 -2.74
CA HIS A 21 2.68 -24.61 -3.56
C HIS A 21 2.24 -23.77 -4.77
N ALA A 22 0.93 -23.68 -5.03
CA ALA A 22 0.39 -22.88 -6.12
C ALA A 22 0.09 -21.44 -5.70
N MET A 23 0.51 -20.48 -6.53
CA MET A 23 0.29 -19.04 -6.32
C MET A 23 -1.00 -18.58 -6.99
N TYR A 24 -2.06 -18.46 -6.21
CA TYR A 24 -3.34 -17.94 -6.68
C TYR A 24 -3.44 -16.43 -6.44
N GLY A 25 -3.98 -15.67 -7.41
CA GLY A 25 -4.36 -14.26 -7.21
C GLY A 25 -3.23 -13.24 -7.00
N SER A 26 -1.97 -13.63 -7.23
CA SER A 26 -0.79 -12.75 -7.10
C SER A 26 -0.84 -11.49 -7.98
N SER A 27 -1.64 -11.52 -9.04
CA SER A 27 -1.85 -10.39 -9.96
C SER A 27 -2.54 -9.17 -9.34
N PHE A 28 -3.19 -9.34 -8.18
CA PHE A 28 -3.90 -8.25 -7.50
C PHE A 28 -3.05 -7.56 -6.40
N VAL A 29 -1.85 -8.04 -6.10
CA VAL A 29 -0.98 -7.45 -5.07
C VAL A 29 -0.13 -6.33 -5.67
N VAL A 30 -0.24 -5.14 -5.11
CA VAL A 30 0.64 -4.01 -5.45
C VAL A 30 1.41 -3.57 -4.20
N PRO A 31 2.75 -3.51 -4.25
CA PRO A 31 3.55 -3.18 -3.08
C PRO A 31 3.47 -1.68 -2.77
N VAL A 32 3.18 -1.33 -1.51
CA VAL A 32 3.35 0.03 -0.96
C VAL A 32 3.51 -0.05 0.56
N CYS A 33 4.46 0.68 1.17
CA CYS A 33 4.36 1.03 2.60
C CYS A 33 5.32 2.15 3.03
N GLY A 34 4.80 3.14 3.76
CA GLY A 34 5.59 4.19 4.40
C GLY A 34 4.84 5.47 4.78
N PHE A 35 5.58 6.46 5.27
CA PHE A 35 5.12 7.72 5.84
C PHE A 35 5.53 8.87 4.93
N VAL A 36 4.62 9.80 4.66
CA VAL A 36 4.92 10.99 3.85
C VAL A 36 4.92 12.24 4.72
N CYS A 37 6.03 12.97 4.72
CA CYS A 37 6.01 14.37 5.12
C CYS A 37 5.46 15.20 3.97
N ARG A 38 4.24 15.74 4.08
CA ARG A 38 3.62 16.57 3.04
C ARG A 38 4.27 17.95 2.92
N LEU A 39 4.73 18.52 4.04
CA LEU A 39 5.43 19.80 4.06
C LEU A 39 6.71 19.77 3.22
N CYS A 40 7.44 18.66 3.29
CA CYS A 40 8.69 18.46 2.57
C CYS A 40 8.53 17.55 1.34
N ASN A 41 7.30 17.10 1.06
CA ASN A 41 6.94 16.10 0.05
C ASN A 41 7.88 14.88 0.00
N LYS A 42 8.10 14.21 1.14
CA LYS A 42 9.09 13.12 1.27
C LYS A 42 8.53 11.87 1.94
N PHE A 43 8.75 10.69 1.32
CA PHE A 43 8.36 9.37 1.83
C PHE A 43 9.45 8.69 2.68
N PHE A 44 9.04 7.81 3.59
CA PHE A 44 9.89 7.06 4.51
C PHE A 44 9.29 5.69 4.81
N TYR A 45 10.09 4.61 4.80
CA TYR A 45 9.59 3.27 5.11
C TYR A 45 9.22 3.09 6.59
N THR A 46 9.82 3.90 7.48
CA THR A 46 9.61 3.78 8.93
C THR A 46 9.24 5.10 9.56
N GLU A 47 8.44 5.01 10.62
CA GLU A 47 7.92 6.18 11.34
C GLU A 47 9.03 6.94 12.05
N THR A 48 9.96 6.21 12.69
CA THR A 48 11.08 6.81 13.41
C THR A 48 11.92 7.69 12.49
N ALA A 49 12.18 7.23 11.26
CA ALA A 49 12.88 8.04 10.27
C ALA A 49 12.08 9.28 9.88
N ALA A 50 10.76 9.15 9.71
CA ALA A 50 9.89 10.27 9.33
C ALA A 50 9.71 11.31 10.44
N ARG A 51 9.37 10.88 11.67
CA ARG A 51 8.95 11.77 12.77
C ARG A 51 10.11 12.12 13.69
N HIS A 52 10.87 11.12 14.11
CA HIS A 52 11.90 11.32 15.11
C HIS A 52 13.21 11.75 14.47
N THR A 53 13.55 11.34 13.26
CA THR A 53 14.79 11.81 12.62
C THR A 53 14.51 13.03 11.74
N HIS A 54 13.60 12.92 10.78
CA HIS A 54 13.38 13.96 9.78
C HIS A 54 12.75 15.25 10.36
N CYS A 55 11.66 15.16 11.14
CA CYS A 55 10.96 16.38 11.60
C CYS A 55 11.80 17.26 12.55
N ARG A 56 12.87 16.73 13.16
CA ARG A 56 13.78 17.51 14.02
C ARG A 56 14.87 18.28 13.28
N THR A 57 14.94 18.16 11.95
CA THR A 57 15.98 18.83 11.15
C THR A 57 15.69 20.33 10.98
N HIS A 58 16.75 21.14 10.93
CA HIS A 58 16.63 22.60 10.71
C HIS A 58 15.93 22.93 9.38
N THR A 59 16.16 22.13 8.34
CA THR A 59 15.48 22.26 7.05
C THR A 59 13.96 22.10 7.17
N HIS A 60 13.50 21.10 7.91
CA HIS A 60 12.06 20.91 8.14
C HIS A 60 11.46 22.12 8.85
N TYR A 61 12.17 22.67 9.84
CA TYR A 61 11.77 23.90 10.55
C TYR A 61 11.70 25.14 9.64
N LEU A 62 12.69 25.38 8.77
CA LEU A 62 12.66 26.49 7.81
C LEU A 62 11.51 26.35 6.81
N ASN A 63 11.23 25.13 6.33
CA ASN A 63 10.09 24.87 5.44
C ASN A 63 8.76 25.16 6.14
N LEU A 64 8.64 24.82 7.43
CA LEU A 64 7.45 25.11 8.23
C LEU A 64 7.20 26.63 8.33
N GLN A 65 8.24 27.41 8.63
CA GLN A 65 8.14 28.89 8.69
C GLN A 65 7.78 29.53 7.35
N ARG A 66 8.16 28.92 6.23
CA ARG A 66 7.80 29.42 4.89
C ARG A 66 6.35 29.09 4.55
N ARG A 67 5.81 27.94 5.00
CA ARG A 67 4.42 27.54 4.78
C ARG A 67 3.44 28.41 5.56
N GLY A 68 3.73 28.72 6.83
CA GLY A 68 2.87 29.61 7.64
C GLY A 68 2.65 30.98 6.99
N ARG A 69 3.70 31.56 6.38
CA ARG A 69 3.62 32.83 5.62
C ARG A 69 2.81 32.78 4.31
N ARG A 70 2.37 31.59 3.88
CA ARG A 70 1.59 31.37 2.65
C ARG A 70 0.15 30.95 2.93
N GLU A 71 -0.16 30.43 4.12
CA GLU A 71 -1.54 30.19 4.56
C GLU A 71 -2.20 31.49 5.02
N GLU A 72 -1.45 32.40 5.64
CA GLU A 72 -1.92 33.74 6.07
C GLU A 72 -2.26 34.69 4.91
N SER A 73 -1.88 34.39 3.66
CA SER A 73 -2.17 35.23 2.49
C SER A 73 -3.32 34.74 1.61
N ASN A 74 -3.95 33.60 1.93
CA ASN A 74 -5.02 33.02 1.10
C ASN A 74 -6.41 33.05 1.77
N GLU A 75 -6.52 33.48 3.02
CA GLU A 75 -7.80 33.61 3.75
C GLU A 75 -8.25 35.08 3.90
N GLY A 76 -7.66 35.99 3.12
CA GLY A 76 -7.82 37.45 3.27
C GLY A 76 -8.40 38.21 2.06
N ASP A 77 -8.77 37.55 0.96
CA ASP A 77 -9.30 38.24 -0.23
C ASP A 77 -10.41 37.43 -0.93
N VAL A 78 -11.57 37.30 -0.27
CA VAL A 78 -12.88 37.24 -0.92
C VAL A 78 -13.82 38.07 -0.05
N THR A 79 -13.90 39.36 -0.39
CA THR A 79 -15.15 40.12 -0.29
C THR A 79 -15.94 39.94 -1.58
#